data_AF-A0A9W7W4M9-F1
#
_entry.id   AF-A0A9W7W4M9-F1
#
_cell.length_a   1.000
_cell.length_b   1.000
_cell.length_c   1.000
_cell.angle_alpha   90.00
_cell.angle_beta   90.00
_cell.angle_gamma   90.00
#
_symmetry.space_group_name_H-M   'P 1'
#
loop_
_entity.id
_entity.type
_entity.pdbx_description
1 polymer ?
#
loop_
_entity_poly.entity_id
_entity_poly.type
_entity_poly.pdbx_seq_one_letter_code
_entity_poly.pdbx_strand_id
1 'polypeptide(L)'
;MVQVVDPRAQNLRIWIERKYVQAYDIASNAGAPETYRFLPRGAAEKHLRDNNNLWTRLLLKETFGDQNGPDAKSVAQNYCRILCILTTLSKQRFIASFVNYTSLSDARLPFETRPSNFPDDPDDTHFYTKFFERQWHFCSRVLEKHTSSLIPKHEVLPILNLDRRGTGGSATVYRATVHEDHDQLRQSSSDDESPSTDPAHCYAIKTFRHSRRDSEPSYEQEKTAFQLLTQTRDGASPGLIAFYGGFEYGDTFNILLEYADGGTLNEYMRDHDQPQTYQEAVDLWSHVFDTIKGLCCIHNMYLHDSGANHQRFMRQG
;
A
#
# COMPACT_ATOMS: atom_id res chain seq x y z
N MET A 1 -8.78 37.10 22.48
CA MET A 1 -10.02 36.30 22.30
C MET A 1 -9.70 34.87 22.70
N VAL A 2 -10.43 34.31 23.67
CA VAL A 2 -10.30 32.89 24.03
C VAL A 2 -10.90 32.09 22.87
N GLN A 3 -10.11 31.28 22.17
CA GLN A 3 -10.65 30.34 21.20
C GLN A 3 -11.56 29.36 21.97
N VAL A 4 -12.86 29.45 21.74
CA VAL A 4 -13.81 28.44 22.21
C VAL A 4 -13.46 27.17 21.45
N VAL A 5 -12.80 26.23 22.14
CA VAL A 5 -12.48 24.92 21.59
C VAL A 5 -13.80 24.18 21.46
N ASP A 6 -14.25 23.93 20.23
CA ASP A 6 -15.44 23.13 19.87
C ASP A 6 -15.31 21.71 20.46
N PRO A 7 -16.08 21.36 21.51
CA PRO A 7 -16.00 20.05 22.15
C PRO A 7 -16.08 18.87 21.19
N ARG A 8 -16.89 18.94 20.13
CA ARG A 8 -17.03 17.84 19.16
C ARG A 8 -15.84 17.75 18.22
N ALA A 9 -15.34 18.88 17.74
CA ALA A 9 -14.12 18.91 16.95
C ALA A 9 -12.94 18.34 17.76
N GLN A 10 -12.87 18.66 19.05
CA GLN A 10 -11.86 18.10 19.95
C GLN A 10 -12.02 16.59 20.13
N ASN A 11 -13.25 16.10 20.30
CA ASN A 11 -13.52 14.66 20.38
C ASN A 11 -13.11 13.91 19.10
N LEU A 12 -13.33 14.50 17.91
CA LEU A 12 -12.87 13.91 16.66
C LEU A 12 -11.36 13.83 16.59
N ARG A 13 -10.64 14.88 17.00
CA ARG A 13 -9.18 14.83 17.05
C ARG A 13 -8.68 13.72 17.96
N ILE A 14 -9.25 13.61 19.16
CA ILE A 14 -8.89 12.55 20.10
C ILE A 14 -9.16 11.17 19.46
N TRP A 15 -10.27 11.03 18.76
CA TRP A 15 -10.59 9.81 18.03
C TRP A 15 -9.57 9.53 16.90
N ILE A 16 -9.24 10.52 16.06
CA ILE A 16 -8.24 10.41 14.99
C ILE A 16 -6.89 9.98 15.58
N GLU A 17 -6.43 10.65 16.65
CA GLU A 17 -5.15 10.35 17.28
C GLU A 17 -5.08 8.91 17.83
N ARG A 18 -6.21 8.39 18.34
CA ARG A 18 -6.31 7.00 18.82
C ARG A 18 -6.41 5.98 17.70
N LYS A 19 -6.80 6.40 16.51
CA LYS A 19 -7.01 5.53 15.34
C LYS A 19 -5.89 5.57 14.33
N TYR A 20 -4.94 6.50 14.48
CA TYR A 20 -3.70 6.44 13.73
C TYR A 20 -2.98 5.12 13.96
N VAL A 21 -2.58 4.50 12.86
CA VAL A 21 -1.76 3.31 12.82
C VAL A 21 -0.35 3.71 12.44
N GLN A 22 0.64 3.09 13.08
CA GLN A 22 2.04 3.28 12.75
C GLN A 22 2.40 2.45 11.51
N ALA A 23 3.15 3.06 10.59
CA ALA A 23 3.67 2.41 9.40
C ALA A 23 5.18 2.57 9.30
N TYR A 24 5.86 1.54 8.84
CA TYR A 24 7.32 1.53 8.65
C TYR A 24 7.70 2.15 7.31
N ASP A 25 8.70 3.02 7.32
CA ASP A 25 9.36 3.52 6.12
C ASP A 25 10.38 2.49 5.63
N ILE A 26 10.17 1.94 4.44
CA ILE A 26 11.09 0.97 3.82
C ILE A 26 12.42 1.58 3.36
N ALA A 27 12.44 2.90 3.09
CA ALA A 27 13.66 3.62 2.73
C ALA A 27 14.53 3.92 3.96
N SER A 28 14.02 3.70 5.17
CA SER A 28 14.75 4.01 6.40
C SER A 28 16.03 3.18 6.57
N ASN A 29 17.00 3.77 7.25
CA ASN A 29 18.26 3.09 7.55
C ASN A 29 18.10 2.10 8.72
N ALA A 30 18.83 0.98 8.64
CA ALA A 30 18.71 -0.13 9.58
C ALA A 30 19.03 0.21 11.05
N GLY A 31 19.54 1.41 11.35
CA GLY A 31 19.86 1.85 12.71
C GLY A 31 18.68 2.44 13.48
N ALA A 32 17.66 2.94 12.80
CA ALA A 32 16.43 3.47 13.39
C ALA A 32 15.35 3.53 12.30
N PRO A 33 14.41 2.58 12.25
CA PRO A 33 13.37 2.63 11.24
C PRO A 33 12.52 3.88 11.47
N GLU A 34 12.49 4.75 10.45
CA GLU A 34 11.55 5.86 10.44
C GLU A 34 10.14 5.27 10.34
N THR A 35 9.21 5.87 11.08
CA THR A 35 7.82 5.43 11.05
C THR A 35 6.91 6.61 10.80
N TYR A 36 5.96 6.40 9.90
CA TYR A 36 4.86 7.32 9.65
C TYR A 36 3.64 6.89 10.45
N ARG A 37 2.64 7.77 10.51
CA ARG A 37 1.31 7.44 11.02
C ARG A 37 0.29 7.71 9.94
N PHE A 38 -0.69 6.84 9.78
CA PHE A 38 -1.81 7.08 8.86
C PHE A 38 -3.12 6.62 9.47
N LEU A 39 -4.22 7.24 9.05
CA LEU A 39 -5.56 6.86 9.46
C LEU A 39 -6.12 5.91 8.39
N PRO A 40 -6.43 4.65 8.73
CA PRO A 40 -7.02 3.71 7.77
C PRO A 40 -8.29 4.27 7.13
N ARG A 41 -8.40 4.12 5.81
CA ARG A 41 -9.49 4.71 5.03
C ARG A 41 -10.86 4.25 5.54
N GLY A 42 -11.03 2.95 5.79
CA GLY A 42 -12.28 2.38 6.26
C GLY A 42 -12.69 2.90 7.64
N ALA A 43 -11.72 3.15 8.51
CA ALA A 43 -11.97 3.62 9.87
C ALA A 43 -12.62 5.02 9.90
N ALA A 44 -12.11 5.96 9.10
CA ALA A 44 -12.65 7.32 9.01
C ALA A 44 -14.07 7.33 8.41
N GLU A 45 -14.24 6.63 7.29
CA GLU A 45 -15.52 6.56 6.59
C GLU A 45 -16.59 5.91 7.47
N LYS A 46 -16.27 4.80 8.14
CA LYS A 46 -17.18 4.13 9.09
C LYS A 46 -17.60 5.08 10.20
N HIS A 47 -16.65 5.71 10.89
CA HIS A 47 -16.95 6.57 12.02
C HIS A 47 -17.86 7.76 11.68
N LEU A 48 -17.63 8.42 10.55
CA LEU A 48 -18.44 9.58 10.14
C LEU A 48 -19.80 9.20 9.54
N ARG A 49 -19.93 7.99 9.00
CA ARG A 49 -21.18 7.47 8.42
C ARG A 49 -22.06 6.73 9.42
N ASP A 50 -21.48 6.28 10.53
CA ASP A 50 -22.19 5.57 11.61
C ASP A 50 -23.44 6.32 12.08
N ASN A 51 -24.47 5.55 12.47
CA ASN A 51 -25.75 6.07 12.97
C ASN A 51 -26.40 7.10 12.02
N ASN A 52 -26.40 6.82 10.71
CA ASN A 52 -26.95 7.71 9.69
C ASN A 52 -26.32 9.13 9.73
N ASN A 53 -24.99 9.17 9.85
CA ASN A 53 -24.20 10.40 9.94
C ASN A 53 -24.54 11.29 11.15
N LEU A 54 -25.13 10.74 12.22
CA LEU A 54 -25.55 11.52 13.40
C LEU A 54 -24.38 12.33 13.97
N TRP A 55 -23.21 11.71 14.09
CA TRP A 55 -22.04 12.37 14.64
C TRP A 55 -21.58 13.55 13.77
N THR A 56 -21.52 13.35 12.45
CA THR A 56 -21.22 14.41 11.46
C THR A 56 -22.24 15.55 11.53
N ARG A 57 -23.54 15.24 11.61
CA ARG A 57 -24.60 16.26 11.78
C ARG A 57 -24.39 17.12 13.01
N LEU A 58 -24.04 16.49 14.13
CA LEU A 58 -23.85 17.20 15.38
C LEU A 58 -22.59 18.07 15.36
N LEU A 59 -21.49 17.59 14.77
CA LEU A 59 -20.29 18.40 14.56
C LEU A 59 -20.61 19.63 13.69
N LEU A 60 -21.29 19.44 12.56
CA LEU A 60 -21.63 20.54 11.65
C LEU A 60 -22.58 21.54 12.32
N LYS A 61 -23.56 21.07 13.10
CA LYS A 61 -24.44 21.95 13.87
C LYS A 61 -23.66 22.77 14.90
N GLU A 62 -22.63 22.21 15.52
CA GLU A 62 -21.78 22.93 16.47
C GLU A 62 -20.86 23.96 15.78
N THR A 63 -20.31 23.59 14.62
CA THR A 63 -19.44 24.45 13.83
C THR A 63 -20.17 25.63 13.17
N PHE A 64 -21.41 25.42 12.70
CA PHE A 64 -22.17 26.41 11.93
C PHE A 64 -23.39 27.00 12.68
N GLY A 65 -23.76 26.45 13.83
CA GLY A 65 -24.95 26.88 14.58
C GLY A 65 -26.23 26.71 13.77
N ASP A 66 -27.03 27.78 13.69
CA ASP A 66 -28.26 27.85 12.89
C ASP A 66 -28.02 28.31 11.43
N GLN A 67 -26.77 28.55 11.05
CA GLN A 67 -26.45 28.88 9.65
C GLN A 67 -26.65 27.66 8.76
N ASN A 68 -26.95 27.89 7.48
CA ASN A 68 -27.01 26.84 6.47
C ASN A 68 -25.61 26.24 6.22
N GLY A 69 -25.19 25.35 7.11
CA GLY A 69 -24.00 24.52 6.94
C GLY A 69 -24.18 23.46 5.84
N PRO A 70 -23.09 22.80 5.45
CA PRO A 70 -23.15 21.77 4.41
C PRO A 70 -23.96 20.55 4.87
N ASP A 71 -24.51 19.81 3.91
CA ASP A 71 -25.24 18.57 4.17
C ASP A 71 -24.32 17.50 4.77
N ALA A 72 -24.70 16.97 5.94
CA ALA A 72 -23.89 16.02 6.69
C ALA A 72 -23.66 14.69 5.95
N LYS A 73 -24.65 14.25 5.16
CA LYS A 73 -24.53 13.03 4.38
C LYS A 73 -23.49 13.22 3.28
N SER A 74 -23.55 14.33 2.54
CA SER A 74 -22.55 14.68 1.53
C SER A 74 -21.15 14.77 2.12
N VAL A 75 -20.99 15.42 3.28
CA VAL A 75 -19.69 15.53 3.97
C VAL A 75 -19.15 14.16 4.37
N ALA A 76 -19.96 13.32 5.03
CA ALA A 76 -19.53 11.98 5.45
C ALA A 76 -19.25 11.04 4.28
N GLN A 77 -19.85 11.27 3.11
CA GLN A 77 -19.65 10.45 1.92
C GLN A 77 -18.44 10.86 1.09
N ASN A 78 -18.28 12.16 0.83
CA ASN A 78 -17.36 12.66 -0.20
C ASN A 78 -16.23 13.56 0.34
N TYR A 79 -16.30 13.95 1.60
CA TYR A 79 -15.38 14.91 2.23
C TYR A 79 -14.94 14.45 3.62
N CYS A 80 -14.96 13.14 3.88
CA CYS A 80 -14.62 12.55 5.17
C CYS A 80 -13.16 12.83 5.54
N ARG A 81 -12.23 12.56 4.63
CA ARG A 81 -10.79 12.78 4.84
C ARG A 81 -10.49 14.26 4.96
N ILE A 82 -11.09 15.09 4.11
CA ILE A 82 -10.96 16.55 4.19
C ILE A 82 -11.45 17.05 5.55
N LEU A 83 -12.62 16.62 6.01
CA LEU A 83 -13.14 17.02 7.32
C LEU A 83 -12.18 16.60 8.44
N CYS A 84 -11.62 15.38 8.38
CA CYS A 84 -10.61 14.94 9.34
C CYS A 84 -9.35 15.82 9.29
N ILE A 85 -8.80 16.11 8.11
CA ILE A 85 -7.63 16.99 7.93
C ILE A 85 -7.92 18.37 8.54
N LEU A 86 -9.01 19.02 8.10
CA LEU A 86 -9.43 20.33 8.59
C LEU A 86 -9.64 20.32 10.09
N THR A 87 -10.24 19.26 10.64
CA THR A 87 -10.44 19.13 12.07
C THR A 87 -9.10 19.06 12.79
N THR A 88 -8.13 18.27 12.33
CA THR A 88 -6.80 18.22 12.97
C THR A 88 -6.05 19.56 12.90
N LEU A 89 -6.38 20.43 11.95
CA LEU A 89 -5.79 21.76 11.81
C LEU A 89 -6.56 22.87 12.56
N SER A 90 -7.69 22.57 13.19
CA SER A 90 -8.60 23.60 13.75
C SER A 90 -9.25 24.51 12.73
N LYS A 91 -9.53 23.95 11.55
CA LYS A 91 -10.06 24.64 10.38
C LYS A 91 -11.37 24.03 9.89
N GLN A 92 -12.12 23.31 10.75
CA GLN A 92 -13.35 22.63 10.36
C GLN A 92 -14.41 23.55 9.72
N ARG A 93 -14.45 24.85 10.09
CA ARG A 93 -15.33 25.87 9.46
C ARG A 93 -15.19 25.95 7.93
N PHE A 94 -14.00 25.64 7.40
CA PHE A 94 -13.73 25.72 5.97
C PHE A 94 -14.37 24.57 5.17
N ILE A 95 -14.93 23.53 5.82
CA ILE A 95 -15.58 22.43 5.10
C ILE A 95 -16.70 22.92 4.17
N ALA A 96 -17.40 24.01 4.54
CA ALA A 96 -18.41 24.63 3.69
C ALA A 96 -17.82 25.10 2.35
N SER A 97 -16.60 25.65 2.34
CA SER A 97 -15.91 26.05 1.10
C SER A 97 -15.55 24.84 0.23
N PHE A 98 -15.14 23.72 0.84
CA PHE A 98 -14.76 22.50 0.10
C PHE A 98 -15.98 21.84 -0.56
N VAL A 99 -17.13 21.79 0.14
CA VAL A 99 -18.36 21.17 -0.39
C VAL A 99 -18.90 21.90 -1.62
N ASN A 100 -18.58 23.19 -1.80
CA ASN A 100 -18.99 23.96 -2.98
C ASN A 100 -18.24 23.58 -4.27
N TYR A 101 -17.10 22.86 -4.17
CA TYR A 101 -16.28 22.52 -5.32
C TYR A 101 -15.94 21.03 -5.31
N THR A 102 -16.40 20.29 -6.32
CA THR A 102 -16.05 18.86 -6.49
C THR A 102 -14.55 18.64 -6.69
N SER A 103 -13.84 19.65 -7.21
CA SER A 103 -12.37 19.66 -7.30
C SER A 103 -11.66 19.62 -5.96
N LEU A 104 -12.37 19.97 -4.87
CA LEU A 104 -11.91 19.92 -3.49
C LEU A 104 -12.53 18.75 -2.73
N SER A 105 -12.88 17.64 -3.38
CA SER A 105 -13.44 16.45 -2.71
C SER A 105 -12.35 15.42 -2.34
N ASP A 106 -12.70 14.45 -1.49
CA ASP A 106 -11.79 13.36 -1.12
C ASP A 106 -11.31 12.58 -2.35
N ALA A 107 -12.13 12.47 -3.40
CA ALA A 107 -11.77 11.79 -4.65
C ALA A 107 -10.64 12.50 -5.42
N ARG A 108 -10.31 13.74 -5.05
CA ARG A 108 -9.26 14.56 -5.65
C ARG A 108 -8.04 14.69 -4.76
N LEU A 109 -8.07 14.10 -3.55
CA LEU A 109 -6.88 13.97 -2.72
C LEU A 109 -5.95 12.88 -3.29
N PRO A 110 -4.63 13.01 -3.10
CA PRO A 110 -3.94 14.17 -2.51
C PRO A 110 -3.86 15.36 -3.48
N PHE A 111 -3.84 16.57 -2.95
CA PHE A 111 -3.54 17.79 -3.70
C PHE A 111 -2.03 17.97 -3.79
N GLU A 112 -1.44 17.64 -4.94
CA GLU A 112 -0.01 17.86 -5.20
C GLU A 112 0.34 19.34 -5.36
N THR A 113 -0.60 20.12 -5.90
CA THR A 113 -0.49 21.57 -6.08
C THR A 113 -1.71 22.26 -5.51
N ARG A 114 -1.55 23.53 -5.13
CA ARG A 114 -2.65 24.29 -4.51
C ARG A 114 -3.83 24.41 -5.47
N PRO A 115 -5.01 23.84 -5.14
CA PRO A 115 -6.19 24.00 -5.99
C PRO A 115 -6.62 25.47 -6.05
N SER A 116 -7.10 25.92 -7.20
CA SER A 116 -7.52 27.32 -7.42
C SER A 116 -8.60 27.81 -6.47
N ASN A 117 -9.53 26.93 -6.09
CA ASN A 117 -10.63 27.25 -5.18
C ASN A 117 -10.30 26.97 -3.70
N PHE A 118 -9.05 26.60 -3.39
CA PHE A 118 -8.66 26.31 -2.00
C PHE A 118 -8.78 27.58 -1.15
N PRO A 119 -9.57 27.56 -0.06
CA PRO A 119 -9.90 28.76 0.69
C PRO A 119 -8.66 29.41 1.32
N ASP A 120 -8.62 30.74 1.27
CA ASP A 120 -7.67 31.53 2.05
C ASP A 120 -8.17 31.69 3.48
N ASP A 121 -7.25 31.57 4.44
CA ASP A 121 -7.50 31.93 5.83
C ASP A 121 -6.74 33.23 6.14
N PRO A 122 -7.43 34.37 6.32
CA PRO A 122 -6.79 35.64 6.67
C PRO A 122 -5.95 35.56 7.94
N ASP A 123 -6.30 34.63 8.85
CA ASP A 123 -5.63 34.43 10.12
C ASP A 123 -4.44 33.44 10.01
N ASP A 124 -4.26 32.75 8.87
CA ASP A 124 -3.23 31.71 8.68
C ASP A 124 -2.77 31.64 7.23
N THR A 125 -1.75 32.43 6.89
CA THR A 125 -1.12 32.48 5.56
C THR A 125 -0.49 31.15 5.13
N HIS A 126 -0.22 30.24 6.08
CA HIS A 126 0.36 28.93 5.83
C HIS A 126 -0.69 27.80 5.81
N PHE A 127 -1.98 28.13 5.75
CA PHE A 127 -3.05 27.15 5.81
C PHE A 127 -2.90 26.04 4.77
N TYR A 128 -2.66 26.39 3.49
CA TYR A 128 -2.47 25.39 2.45
C TYR A 128 -1.22 24.52 2.71
N THR A 129 -0.10 25.10 3.12
CA THR A 129 1.12 24.33 3.43
C THR A 129 0.87 23.31 4.54
N LYS A 130 0.21 23.72 5.63
CA LYS A 130 -0.16 22.81 6.73
C LYS A 130 -1.15 21.74 6.29
N PHE A 131 -2.11 22.09 5.42
CA PHE A 131 -3.03 21.12 4.82
C PHE A 131 -2.28 20.10 3.95
N PHE A 132 -1.39 20.59 3.10
CA PHE A 132 -0.57 19.80 2.19
C PHE A 132 0.30 18.79 2.95
N GLU A 133 0.93 19.20 4.05
CA GLU A 133 1.70 18.28 4.90
C GLU A 133 0.78 17.27 5.60
N ARG A 134 -0.37 17.74 6.11
CA ARG A 134 -1.27 16.90 6.90
C ARG A 134 -2.00 15.84 6.08
N GLN A 135 -2.29 16.10 4.80
CA GLN A 135 -3.10 15.20 3.98
C GLN A 135 -2.51 13.79 3.87
N TRP A 136 -1.18 13.66 3.91
CA TRP A 136 -0.48 12.38 3.74
C TRP A 136 -0.81 11.37 4.84
N HIS A 137 -1.19 11.85 6.02
CA HIS A 137 -1.71 10.99 7.10
C HIS A 137 -3.10 10.40 6.81
N PHE A 138 -3.81 10.88 5.79
CA PHE A 138 -5.15 10.44 5.40
C PHE A 138 -5.19 9.90 3.95
N CYS A 139 -4.05 9.95 3.27
CA CYS A 139 -3.87 9.52 1.88
C CYS A 139 -2.77 8.46 1.80
N SER A 140 -2.80 7.48 2.72
CA SER A 140 -1.91 6.32 2.61
C SER A 140 -2.24 5.51 1.36
N ARG A 141 -1.18 4.96 0.75
CA ARG A 141 -1.25 4.23 -0.51
C ARG A 141 -2.15 3.00 -0.37
N VAL A 142 -2.91 2.68 -1.41
CA VAL A 142 -3.49 1.35 -1.60
C VAL A 142 -2.52 0.56 -2.47
N LEU A 143 -2.07 -0.60 -1.98
CA LEU A 143 -1.17 -1.47 -2.72
C LEU A 143 -1.99 -2.40 -3.62
N GLU A 144 -1.77 -2.28 -4.93
CA GLU A 144 -2.46 -3.06 -5.96
C GLU A 144 -1.43 -3.67 -6.93
N LYS A 145 -1.84 -4.72 -7.65
CA LYS A 145 -0.98 -5.30 -8.69
C LYS A 145 -0.63 -4.23 -9.72
N HIS A 146 0.62 -4.24 -10.19
CA HIS A 146 1.13 -3.25 -11.16
C HIS A 146 1.09 -1.79 -10.65
N THR A 147 1.26 -1.59 -9.34
CA THR A 147 1.48 -0.26 -8.75
C THR A 147 2.52 0.54 -9.54
N SER A 148 2.31 1.86 -9.65
CA SER A 148 3.21 2.83 -10.28
C SER A 148 4.68 2.54 -9.98
N SER A 149 5.54 2.68 -10.99
CA SER A 149 6.98 2.48 -10.85
C SER A 149 7.65 3.50 -9.93
N LEU A 150 7.02 4.67 -9.69
CA LEU A 150 7.53 5.69 -8.78
C LEU A 150 6.43 6.10 -7.79
N ILE A 151 6.75 6.02 -6.50
CA ILE A 151 5.91 6.44 -5.39
C ILE A 151 6.55 7.66 -4.72
N PRO A 152 5.85 8.81 -4.61
CA PRO A 152 6.39 9.99 -3.95
C PRO A 152 6.77 9.73 -2.49
N LYS A 153 7.91 10.30 -2.04
CA LYS A 153 8.43 10.09 -0.68
C LYS A 153 7.45 10.49 0.44
N HIS A 154 6.59 11.47 0.20
CA HIS A 154 5.62 11.92 1.19
C HIS A 154 4.39 10.98 1.31
N GLU A 155 4.20 10.06 0.36
CA GLU A 155 3.11 9.11 0.42
C GLU A 155 3.42 8.02 1.45
N VAL A 156 2.48 7.78 2.36
CA VAL A 156 2.66 6.78 3.42
C VAL A 156 2.33 5.39 2.87
N LEU A 157 3.33 4.50 2.87
CA LEU A 157 3.11 3.08 2.59
C LEU A 157 2.47 2.41 3.82
N PRO A 158 1.38 1.64 3.67
CA PRO A 158 0.63 1.04 4.78
C PRO A 158 1.28 -0.24 5.35
N ILE A 159 2.61 -0.20 5.60
CA ILE A 159 3.40 -1.35 6.08
C ILE A 159 3.43 -1.36 7.62
N LEU A 160 2.75 -2.31 8.24
CA LEU A 160 2.59 -2.43 9.70
C LEU A 160 3.77 -3.09 10.41
N ASN A 161 4.48 -3.98 9.71
CA ASN A 161 5.69 -4.63 10.19
C ASN A 161 6.66 -4.79 9.02
N LEU A 162 7.96 -4.69 9.29
CA LEU A 162 9.04 -4.81 8.33
C LEU A 162 10.22 -5.56 8.97
N ASP A 163 10.16 -6.89 8.96
CA ASP A 163 11.22 -7.75 9.52
C ASP A 163 12.29 -8.04 8.48
N ARG A 164 13.56 -7.72 8.76
CA ARG A 164 14.66 -8.13 7.87
C ARG A 164 14.85 -9.65 7.92
N ARG A 165 14.75 -10.32 6.77
CA ARG A 165 14.94 -11.78 6.64
C ARG A 165 16.30 -12.16 6.10
N GLY A 166 16.89 -11.33 5.25
CA GLY A 166 18.22 -11.59 4.71
C GLY A 166 18.82 -10.40 3.99
N THR A 167 20.12 -10.47 3.75
CA THR A 167 20.86 -9.49 2.95
C THR A 167 21.74 -10.24 1.97
N GLY A 168 21.51 -10.01 0.68
CA GLY A 168 22.38 -10.47 -0.41
C GLY A 168 23.39 -9.40 -0.82
N GLY A 169 24.18 -9.71 -1.85
CA GLY A 169 25.19 -8.79 -2.39
C GLY A 169 24.59 -7.47 -2.91
N SER A 170 23.41 -7.53 -3.54
CA SER A 170 22.75 -6.37 -4.17
C SER A 170 21.54 -5.85 -3.41
N ALA A 171 20.83 -6.70 -2.64
CA ALA A 171 19.54 -6.35 -2.06
C ALA A 171 19.36 -6.86 -0.62
N THR A 172 18.42 -6.24 0.09
CA THR A 172 17.91 -6.72 1.39
C THR A 172 16.49 -7.24 1.21
N VAL A 173 16.16 -8.37 1.83
CA VAL A 173 14.82 -8.95 1.80
C VAL A 173 14.16 -8.76 3.15
N TYR A 174 12.95 -8.23 3.12
CA TYR A 174 12.09 -8.03 4.28
C TYR A 174 10.84 -8.87 4.17
N ARG A 175 10.33 -9.35 5.30
CA ARG A 175 8.93 -9.73 5.45
C ARG A 175 8.17 -8.48 5.87
N ALA A 176 7.17 -8.11 5.10
CA ALA A 176 6.30 -6.98 5.37
C ALA A 176 4.88 -7.46 5.65
N THR A 177 4.20 -6.82 6.61
CA THR A 177 2.75 -6.98 6.80
C THR A 177 2.07 -5.70 6.36
N VAL A 178 1.10 -5.79 5.45
CA VAL A 178 0.35 -4.66 4.92
C VAL A 178 -0.97 -4.52 5.68
N HIS A 179 -1.43 -3.29 5.90
CA HIS A 179 -2.74 -3.06 6.51
C HIS A 179 -3.87 -3.52 5.59
N GLU A 180 -4.83 -4.29 6.12
CA GLU A 180 -5.94 -4.90 5.38
C GLU A 180 -6.75 -3.90 4.51
N ASP A 181 -7.13 -2.73 5.06
CA ASP A 181 -7.84 -1.67 4.31
C ASP A 181 -7.09 -1.15 3.06
N HIS A 182 -5.81 -1.44 2.97
CA HIS A 182 -4.91 -0.95 1.92
C HIS A 182 -4.27 -2.07 1.09
N ASP A 183 -4.67 -3.33 1.31
CA ASP A 183 -4.17 -4.46 0.56
C ASP A 183 -5.16 -4.90 -0.52
N GLN A 184 -4.81 -4.64 -1.78
CA GLN A 184 -5.54 -5.12 -2.97
C GLN A 184 -4.64 -5.99 -3.87
N LEU A 185 -3.56 -6.55 -3.33
CA LEU A 185 -2.62 -7.37 -4.08
C LEU A 185 -3.18 -8.78 -4.31
N ARG A 186 -3.95 -9.27 -3.35
CA ARG A 186 -4.66 -10.55 -3.38
C ARG A 186 -6.16 -10.29 -3.56
N GLN A 187 -6.60 -9.87 -4.74
CA GLN A 187 -8.04 -9.82 -5.00
C GLN A 187 -8.59 -11.24 -4.94
N SER A 188 -9.52 -11.46 -4.02
CA SER A 188 -10.22 -12.71 -3.78
C SER A 188 -10.92 -13.18 -5.06
N SER A 189 -10.30 -14.10 -5.80
CA SER A 189 -11.07 -15.03 -6.61
C SER A 189 -11.95 -15.81 -5.63
N SER A 190 -13.26 -15.62 -5.74
CA SER A 190 -14.31 -16.17 -4.88
C SER A 190 -14.39 -17.70 -4.83
N ASP A 191 -13.44 -18.41 -5.43
CA ASP A 191 -13.57 -19.82 -5.79
C ASP A 191 -12.49 -20.72 -5.18
N ASP A 192 -11.53 -20.18 -4.42
CA ASP A 192 -10.55 -20.98 -3.68
C ASP A 192 -10.84 -20.95 -2.17
N GLU A 193 -11.80 -21.77 -1.73
CA GLU A 193 -11.96 -22.21 -0.33
C GLU A 193 -10.85 -23.20 0.09
N SER A 194 -9.64 -23.04 -0.44
CA SER A 194 -8.48 -23.72 0.11
C SER A 194 -8.04 -22.92 1.35
N PRO A 195 -7.94 -23.51 2.54
CA PRO A 195 -7.39 -22.85 3.71
C PRO A 195 -5.91 -22.59 3.43
N SER A 196 -5.60 -21.46 2.79
CA SER A 196 -4.23 -21.04 2.62
C SER A 196 -3.67 -20.76 4.01
N THR A 197 -2.70 -21.56 4.42
CA THR A 197 -1.89 -21.35 5.64
C THR A 197 -1.06 -20.08 5.57
N ASP A 198 -1.04 -19.43 4.40
CA ASP A 198 -0.39 -18.17 4.13
C ASP A 198 -0.84 -17.09 5.13
N PRO A 199 0.10 -16.44 5.83
CA PRO A 199 -0.26 -15.35 6.72
C PRO A 199 -0.86 -14.21 5.88
N ALA A 200 -2.17 -13.98 6.03
CA ALA A 200 -2.90 -12.95 5.32
C ALA A 200 -2.16 -11.61 5.37
N HIS A 201 -2.12 -10.90 4.24
CA HIS A 201 -1.48 -9.59 4.09
C HIS A 201 0.04 -9.56 4.35
N CYS A 202 0.73 -10.72 4.30
CA CYS A 202 2.18 -10.79 4.37
C CYS A 202 2.84 -10.90 3.00
N TYR A 203 3.92 -10.16 2.82
CA TYR A 203 4.65 -10.04 1.55
C TYR A 203 6.16 -10.06 1.77
N ALA A 204 6.89 -10.53 0.78
CA ALA A 204 8.33 -10.32 0.71
C ALA A 204 8.61 -9.04 -0.06
N ILE A 205 9.40 -8.14 0.52
CA ILE A 205 9.90 -6.95 -0.18
C ILE A 205 11.41 -7.06 -0.34
N LYS A 206 11.86 -7.06 -1.59
CA LYS A 206 13.28 -7.02 -1.93
C LYS A 206 13.67 -5.60 -2.29
N THR A 207 14.56 -5.02 -1.50
CA THR A 207 14.96 -3.62 -1.58
C THR A 207 16.40 -3.48 -2.04
N PHE A 208 16.60 -2.67 -3.08
CA PHE A 208 17.90 -2.27 -3.64
C PHE A 208 18.11 -0.78 -3.34
N ARG A 209 19.27 -0.41 -2.80
CA ARG A 209 19.55 0.98 -2.39
C ARG A 209 20.30 1.72 -3.48
N HIS A 210 19.87 2.94 -3.82
CA HIS A 210 20.53 3.77 -4.85
C HIS A 210 22.03 3.99 -4.57
N SER A 211 22.45 3.99 -3.31
CA SER A 211 23.86 4.15 -2.93
C SER A 211 24.80 3.03 -3.41
N ARG A 212 24.29 1.89 -3.88
CA ARG A 212 25.12 0.82 -4.46
C ARG A 212 25.13 0.92 -5.98
N ARG A 213 26.34 0.88 -6.56
CA ARG A 213 26.61 1.10 -7.99
C ARG A 213 25.76 0.24 -8.94
N ASP A 214 25.44 -0.99 -8.54
CA ASP A 214 24.76 -1.97 -9.40
C ASP A 214 23.29 -2.20 -9.02
N SER A 215 22.70 -1.35 -8.15
CA SER A 215 21.32 -1.53 -7.66
C SER A 215 20.27 -1.40 -8.75
N GLU A 216 20.31 -0.33 -9.55
CA GLU A 216 19.32 -0.07 -10.59
C GLU A 216 19.38 -1.13 -11.71
N PRO A 217 20.55 -1.49 -12.27
CA PRO A 217 20.63 -2.59 -13.23
C PRO A 217 20.13 -3.93 -12.68
N SER A 218 20.48 -4.26 -11.42
CA SER A 218 20.02 -5.49 -10.78
C SER A 218 18.51 -5.50 -10.57
N TYR A 219 17.95 -4.38 -10.13
CA TYR A 219 16.52 -4.20 -9.94
C TYR A 219 15.75 -4.36 -11.25
N GLU A 220 16.15 -3.65 -12.31
CA GLU A 220 15.46 -3.71 -13.61
C GLU A 220 15.58 -5.09 -14.26
N GLN A 221 16.74 -5.73 -14.17
CA GLN A 221 16.91 -7.11 -14.64
C GLN A 221 15.96 -8.08 -13.92
N GLU A 222 15.89 -8.00 -12.59
CA GLU A 222 15.07 -8.91 -11.80
C GLU A 222 13.57 -8.64 -11.96
N LYS A 223 13.17 -7.36 -11.98
CA LYS A 223 11.80 -6.94 -12.26
C LYS A 223 11.34 -7.41 -13.63
N THR A 224 12.18 -7.26 -14.66
CA THR A 224 11.87 -7.74 -16.03
C THR A 224 11.69 -9.26 -16.04
N ALA A 225 12.57 -10.00 -15.37
CA ALA A 225 12.46 -11.46 -15.27
C ALA A 225 11.12 -11.89 -14.63
N PHE A 226 10.72 -11.26 -13.52
CA PHE A 226 9.44 -11.55 -12.88
C PHE A 226 8.23 -11.15 -13.74
N GLN A 227 8.29 -10.00 -14.41
CA GLN A 227 7.22 -9.57 -15.32
C GLN A 227 6.99 -10.60 -16.44
N LEU A 228 8.06 -11.07 -17.08
CA LEU A 228 7.98 -12.10 -18.12
C LEU A 228 7.40 -13.42 -17.58
N LEU A 229 7.76 -13.80 -16.35
CA LEU A 229 7.23 -15.00 -15.68
C LEU A 229 5.73 -14.89 -15.39
N THR A 230 5.23 -13.67 -15.15
CA THR A 230 3.80 -13.42 -14.90
C THR A 230 2.95 -13.25 -16.17
N GLN A 231 3.49 -12.65 -17.24
CA GLN A 231 2.73 -12.34 -18.47
C GLN A 231 2.48 -13.55 -19.36
N THR A 232 3.29 -14.59 -19.24
CA THR A 232 3.17 -15.81 -20.05
C THR A 232 2.00 -16.72 -19.63
N ARG A 233 1.07 -16.26 -18.78
CA ARG A 233 0.16 -17.13 -18.03
C ARG A 233 -1.28 -16.61 -17.93
N ASP A 234 -2.23 -17.55 -18.09
CA ASP A 234 -3.65 -17.44 -17.72
C ASP A 234 -3.90 -17.88 -16.25
N GLY A 235 -2.94 -17.70 -15.33
CA GLY A 235 -3.08 -18.09 -13.92
C GLY A 235 -1.77 -18.17 -13.13
N ALA A 236 -1.84 -18.39 -11.82
CA ALA A 236 -0.67 -18.66 -10.98
C ALA A 236 -0.06 -20.02 -11.35
N SER A 237 1.24 -20.10 -11.68
CA SER A 237 1.84 -21.43 -11.86
C SER A 237 2.29 -21.98 -10.51
N PRO A 238 1.89 -23.22 -10.20
CA PRO A 238 2.41 -23.93 -9.04
C PRO A 238 3.94 -23.91 -9.03
N GLY A 239 4.53 -23.67 -7.86
CA GLY A 239 5.97 -23.76 -7.63
C GLY A 239 6.80 -22.51 -7.94
N LEU A 240 6.19 -21.37 -8.30
CA LEU A 240 6.88 -20.07 -8.34
C LEU A 240 6.17 -19.06 -7.44
N ILE A 241 6.96 -18.23 -6.75
CA ILE A 241 6.45 -17.11 -5.96
C ILE A 241 5.72 -16.10 -6.85
N ALA A 242 4.58 -15.60 -6.39
CA ALA A 242 3.85 -14.56 -7.11
C ALA A 242 4.63 -13.23 -7.09
N PHE A 243 4.60 -12.52 -8.21
CA PHE A 243 5.12 -11.16 -8.34
C PHE A 243 3.96 -10.17 -8.41
N TYR A 244 3.96 -9.19 -7.51
CA TYR A 244 2.90 -8.19 -7.42
C TYR A 244 3.29 -6.84 -8.04
N GLY A 245 4.58 -6.55 -8.17
CA GLY A 245 5.07 -5.34 -8.82
C GLY A 245 6.45 -4.91 -8.37
N GLY A 246 6.95 -3.84 -8.99
CA GLY A 246 8.17 -3.16 -8.56
C GLY A 246 7.95 -1.64 -8.56
N PHE A 247 8.52 -0.96 -7.57
CA PHE A 247 8.35 0.48 -7.36
C PHE A 247 9.59 1.13 -6.75
N GLU A 248 9.76 2.40 -7.05
CA GLU A 248 10.73 3.30 -6.45
C GLU A 248 10.07 4.05 -5.29
N TYR A 249 10.76 4.12 -4.16
CA TYR A 249 10.31 4.87 -2.99
C TYR A 249 11.50 5.44 -2.23
N GLY A 250 11.52 6.75 -2.06
CA GLY A 250 12.66 7.45 -1.45
C GLY A 250 13.93 7.25 -2.28
N ASP A 251 14.96 6.67 -1.66
CA ASP A 251 16.25 6.32 -2.28
C ASP A 251 16.40 4.80 -2.47
N THR A 252 15.28 4.11 -2.70
CA THR A 252 15.26 2.66 -2.89
C THR A 252 14.41 2.20 -4.08
N PHE A 253 14.85 1.13 -4.72
CA PHE A 253 14.04 0.32 -5.63
C PHE A 253 13.54 -0.91 -4.91
N ASN A 254 12.28 -1.28 -5.12
CA ASN A 254 11.61 -2.33 -4.36
C ASN A 254 10.88 -3.29 -5.30
N ILE A 255 10.99 -4.58 -5.04
CA ILE A 255 10.21 -5.65 -5.68
C ILE A 255 9.32 -6.29 -4.63
N LEU A 256 8.02 -6.37 -4.93
CA LEU A 256 6.99 -6.91 -4.04
C LEU A 256 6.56 -8.30 -4.51
N LEU A 257 6.72 -9.27 -3.62
CA LEU A 257 6.56 -10.70 -3.91
C LEU A 257 5.66 -11.37 -2.86
N GLU A 258 5.15 -12.53 -3.22
CA GLU A 258 4.57 -13.48 -2.27
C GLU A 258 5.57 -13.85 -1.17
N TYR A 259 5.09 -13.95 0.06
CA TYR A 259 5.88 -14.40 1.18
C TYR A 259 5.68 -15.89 1.40
N ALA A 260 6.72 -16.70 1.18
CA ALA A 260 6.75 -18.10 1.59
C ALA A 260 7.13 -18.18 3.08
N ASP A 261 6.22 -18.66 3.91
CA ASP A 261 6.37 -18.74 5.37
C ASP A 261 7.17 -19.96 5.85
N GLY A 262 7.24 -21.02 5.04
CA GLY A 262 8.04 -22.23 5.29
C GLY A 262 9.56 -22.06 5.20
N GLY A 263 10.06 -20.83 4.97
CA GLY A 263 11.48 -20.55 4.81
C GLY A 263 12.04 -21.05 3.48
N THR A 264 13.35 -21.28 3.44
CA THR A 264 13.96 -21.90 2.25
C THR A 264 13.71 -23.41 2.25
N LEU A 265 13.65 -24.04 1.06
CA LEU A 265 13.49 -25.49 0.95
C LEU A 265 14.57 -26.27 1.73
N ASN A 266 15.78 -25.74 1.81
CA ASN A 266 16.87 -26.35 2.57
C ASN A 266 16.65 -26.28 4.09
N GLU A 267 16.14 -25.16 4.60
CA GLU A 267 15.75 -25.05 6.02
C GLU A 267 14.58 -25.97 6.30
N TYR A 268 13.56 -25.97 5.44
CA TYR A 268 12.40 -26.84 5.57
C TYR A 268 12.81 -28.32 5.68
N MET A 269 13.65 -28.81 4.76
CA MET A 269 14.11 -30.20 4.73
C MET A 269 15.02 -30.58 5.91
N ARG A 270 15.67 -29.60 6.54
CA ARG A 270 16.52 -29.83 7.72
C ARG A 270 15.70 -29.84 9.01
N ASP A 271 14.71 -28.96 9.09
CA ASP A 271 13.99 -28.67 10.32
C ASP A 271 12.71 -29.52 10.48
N HIS A 272 12.29 -30.24 9.42
CA HIS A 272 11.17 -31.17 9.43
C HIS A 272 11.63 -32.62 9.34
N ASP A 273 10.95 -33.49 10.08
CA ASP A 273 11.16 -34.94 10.00
C ASP A 273 10.80 -35.47 8.61
N GLN A 274 11.41 -36.58 8.24
CA GLN A 274 11.04 -37.30 7.03
C GLN A 274 9.57 -37.73 7.09
N PRO A 275 8.85 -37.79 5.94
CA PRO A 275 7.48 -38.30 5.90
C PRO A 275 7.36 -39.66 6.61
N GLN A 276 6.48 -39.74 7.61
CA GLN A 276 6.23 -40.95 8.39
C GLN A 276 5.05 -41.75 7.84
N THR A 277 4.20 -41.12 7.02
CA THR A 277 3.02 -41.74 6.43
C THR A 277 3.08 -41.77 4.90
N TYR A 278 2.32 -42.69 4.29
CA TYR A 278 2.17 -42.75 2.83
C TYR A 278 1.62 -41.43 2.27
N GLN A 279 0.65 -40.82 2.97
CA GLN A 279 0.04 -39.57 2.53
C GLN A 279 1.05 -38.42 2.53
N GLU A 280 1.82 -38.26 3.62
CA GLU A 280 2.88 -37.25 3.69
C GLU A 280 3.95 -37.45 2.59
N ALA A 281 4.27 -38.70 2.25
CA ALA A 281 5.19 -38.98 1.16
C ALA A 281 4.61 -38.56 -0.20
N VAL A 282 3.33 -38.85 -0.47
CA VAL A 282 2.64 -38.39 -1.68
C VAL A 282 2.57 -36.87 -1.75
N ASP A 283 2.28 -36.21 -0.63
CA ASP A 283 2.21 -34.75 -0.54
C ASP A 283 3.57 -34.13 -0.83
N LEU A 284 4.64 -34.64 -0.21
CA LEU A 284 6.00 -34.18 -0.47
C LEU A 284 6.36 -34.26 -1.96
N TRP A 285 6.13 -35.41 -2.59
CA TRP A 285 6.42 -35.58 -4.02
C TRP A 285 5.58 -34.68 -4.91
N SER A 286 4.32 -34.45 -4.55
CA SER A 286 3.43 -33.54 -5.28
C SER A 286 3.98 -32.11 -5.29
N HIS A 287 4.42 -31.59 -4.15
CA HIS A 287 5.02 -30.25 -4.05
C HIS A 287 6.40 -30.16 -4.76
N VAL A 288 7.20 -31.23 -4.75
CA VAL A 288 8.44 -31.30 -5.53
C VAL A 288 8.14 -31.22 -7.03
N PHE A 289 7.10 -31.90 -7.51
CA PHE A 289 6.68 -31.81 -8.91
C PHE A 289 6.18 -30.41 -9.27
N ASP A 290 5.56 -29.68 -8.35
CA ASP A 290 5.21 -28.27 -8.61
C ASP A 290 6.44 -27.39 -8.78
N THR A 291 7.51 -27.63 -8.01
CA THR A 291 8.80 -26.95 -8.22
C THR A 291 9.38 -27.26 -9.61
N ILE A 292 9.28 -28.51 -10.06
CA ILE A 292 9.72 -28.92 -11.41
C ILE A 292 8.87 -28.24 -12.50
N LYS A 293 7.55 -28.12 -12.32
CA LYS A 293 6.69 -27.35 -13.23
C LYS A 293 7.16 -25.90 -13.30
N GLY A 294 7.47 -25.27 -12.16
CA GLY A 294 8.06 -23.93 -12.09
C GLY A 294 9.36 -23.81 -12.89
N LEU A 295 10.26 -24.80 -12.77
CA LEU A 295 11.51 -24.85 -13.55
C LEU A 295 11.27 -25.01 -15.05
N CYS A 296 10.34 -25.89 -15.45
CA CYS A 296 9.95 -26.06 -16.85
C CYS A 296 9.38 -24.76 -17.43
N CYS A 297 8.61 -24.00 -16.64
CA CYS A 297 8.14 -22.69 -17.07
C CYS A 297 9.30 -21.74 -17.37
N ILE A 298 10.27 -21.62 -16.45
CA ILE A 298 11.46 -20.77 -16.66
C ILE A 298 12.20 -21.22 -17.93
N HIS A 299 12.43 -22.51 -18.11
CA HIS A 299 13.15 -23.05 -19.26
C HIS A 299 12.45 -22.73 -20.59
N ASN A 300 11.13 -22.92 -20.66
CA ASN A 300 10.36 -22.73 -21.89
C ASN A 300 10.24 -21.25 -22.29
N MET A 301 10.36 -20.31 -21.35
CA MET A 301 10.41 -18.88 -21.67
C MET A 301 11.66 -18.50 -22.46
N TYR A 302 12.82 -19.05 -22.10
CA TYR A 302 14.07 -18.80 -22.82
C TYR A 302 14.01 -19.30 -24.27
N LEU A 303 13.26 -20.37 -24.54
CA LEU A 303 13.09 -20.91 -25.90
C LEU A 303 12.22 -20.00 -26.79
N HIS A 304 11.20 -19.34 -26.23
CA HIS A 304 10.37 -18.39 -26.97
C HIS A 304 11.11 -17.06 -27.29
N ASP A 305 11.92 -16.55 -26.36
CA ASP A 305 12.70 -15.31 -26.59
C ASP A 305 13.87 -15.52 -27.58
N SER A 306 14.46 -16.73 -27.57
CA SER A 306 15.50 -17.13 -28.53
C SER A 306 14.96 -17.32 -29.96
N GLY A 307 13.69 -17.69 -30.12
CA GLY A 307 13.02 -17.82 -31.42
C GLY A 307 12.63 -16.48 -32.05
N ALA A 308 12.28 -15.48 -31.24
CA ALA A 308 11.92 -14.13 -31.71
C ALA A 308 13.15 -13.33 -32.20
N ASN A 309 14.31 -13.52 -31.57
CA ASN A 309 15.56 -12.88 -32.01
C ASN A 309 16.12 -13.46 -33.32
N HIS A 310 15.73 -14.68 -33.72
CA HIS A 310 16.10 -15.24 -35.03
C HIS A 310 15.28 -14.67 -36.19
N GLN A 311 14.05 -14.18 -35.96
CA GLN A 311 13.23 -13.61 -37.04
C GLN A 311 13.56 -12.14 -37.34
N ARG A 312 14.25 -11.42 -36.44
CA ARG A 312 14.66 -10.03 -36.67
C ARG A 312 15.93 -9.89 -37.50
N PHE A 313 16.80 -10.90 -37.51
CA PHE A 313 18.01 -10.94 -38.35
C PHE A 313 17.76 -11.40 -39.80
N MET A 314 16.60 -11.97 -40.11
CA MET A 314 16.25 -12.49 -41.44
C MET A 314 15.37 -11.53 -42.28
N ARG A 315 15.14 -10.29 -41.83
CA ARG A 315 14.36 -9.28 -42.58
C ARG A 315 15.15 -8.02 -42.97
N GLN A 316 16.45 -8.00 -42.75
CA GLN A 316 17.36 -7.03 -43.36
C GLN A 316 18.58 -7.77 -43.91
N GLY A 317 18.42 -8.28 -45.11
CA GLY A 317 19.44 -8.93 -45.94
C GLY A 317 18.93 -8.99 -47.36
#